data_AF-A0A4Y2GII7-F1
#
_entry.id   AF-A0A4Y2GII7-F1
#
_cell.length_a   1.000
_cell.length_b   1.000
_cell.length_c   1.000
_cell.angle_alpha   90.00
_cell.angle_beta   90.00
_cell.angle_gamma   90.00
#
_symmetry.space_group_name_H-M   'P 1'
#
loop_
_entity.id
_entity.type
_entity.pdbx_description
1 polymer ?
#
loop_
_entity_poly.entity_id
_entity_poly.type
_entity_poly.pdbx_seq_one_letter_code
_entity_poly.pdbx_strand_id
1 'polypeptide(L)'
;MDTQTLLRLAHSDPIITRRFGGVFTSDLLPKSRGYYRSFIVSTDPYLEKGTHWQAVYFDNKAKCTFFCSYGTYPMGNIKKFIDNNSTQMEWNSKILEHPKTTSCGLFCPYFLWHLTRGLSIDRLREINFCENERIVARFAQTQFKLTNHLTLLTSNQQCKSLQIMMSEKIKVRDISITTSGCEFR
;
A
#
# COMPACT_ATOMS: atom_id res chain seq x y z
N MET A 1 4.81 -2.73 8.55
CA MET A 1 5.17 -1.33 8.84
C MET A 1 4.08 -0.80 9.73
N ASP A 2 4.40 0.01 10.74
CA ASP A 2 3.39 0.55 11.66
C ASP A 2 2.77 1.86 11.15
N THR A 3 1.62 2.22 11.73
CA THR A 3 0.86 3.44 11.43
C THR A 3 1.68 4.72 11.59
N GLN A 4 2.49 4.83 12.64
CA GLN A 4 3.29 6.04 12.92
C GLN A 4 4.37 6.25 11.87
N THR A 5 4.96 5.18 11.38
CA THR A 5 5.92 5.22 10.27
C THR A 5 5.23 5.69 8.99
N LEU A 6 4.07 5.15 8.63
CA LEU A 6 3.32 5.59 7.43
C LEU A 6 2.88 7.04 7.51
N LEU A 7 2.41 7.50 8.68
CA LEU A 7 2.10 8.90 8.93
C LEU A 7 3.32 9.80 8.69
N ARG A 8 4.49 9.44 9.25
CA ARG A 8 5.73 10.21 9.06
C ARG A 8 6.13 10.28 7.58
N LEU A 9 6.02 9.18 6.84
CA LEU A 9 6.34 9.15 5.41
C LEU A 9 5.41 10.07 4.61
N ALA A 10 4.09 9.93 4.80
CA ALA A 10 3.12 10.77 4.11
C ALA A 10 3.30 12.26 4.46
N HIS A 11 3.62 12.58 5.72
CA HIS A 11 3.84 13.94 6.18
C HIS A 11 5.18 14.55 5.78
N SER A 12 6.16 13.74 5.36
CA SER A 12 7.43 14.24 4.85
C SER A 12 7.34 14.86 3.45
N ASP A 13 6.24 14.61 2.73
CA ASP A 13 5.96 15.21 1.43
C ASP A 13 4.89 16.31 1.53
N PRO A 14 5.17 17.57 1.14
CA PRO A 14 4.23 18.67 1.30
C PRO A 14 2.98 18.54 0.41
N ILE A 15 3.09 17.89 -0.76
CA ILE A 15 1.95 17.72 -1.68
C ILE A 15 0.99 16.66 -1.13
N ILE A 16 1.51 15.53 -0.65
CA ILE A 16 0.70 14.51 0.02
C ILE A 16 0.05 15.12 1.27
N THR A 17 0.85 15.72 2.16
CA THR A 17 0.41 16.29 3.44
C THR A 17 -0.82 17.17 3.33
N ARG A 18 -0.86 18.05 2.32
CA ARG A 18 -1.92 19.04 2.15
C ARG A 18 -3.33 18.45 2.09
N ARG A 19 -3.46 17.22 1.58
CA ARG A 19 -4.76 16.54 1.40
C ARG A 19 -4.74 15.10 1.89
N PHE A 20 -3.81 14.76 2.78
CA PHE A 20 -3.74 13.44 3.38
C PHE A 20 -4.76 13.31 4.51
N GLY A 21 -5.67 12.35 4.37
CA GLY A 21 -6.71 12.07 5.36
C GLY A 21 -6.21 11.24 6.54
N GLY A 22 -5.10 10.53 6.37
CA GLY A 22 -4.47 9.76 7.43
C GLY A 22 -4.30 8.28 7.09
N VAL A 23 -3.95 7.53 8.14
CA VAL A 23 -3.75 6.08 8.11
C VAL A 23 -4.82 5.44 8.98
N PHE A 24 -5.62 4.54 8.42
CA PHE A 24 -6.78 3.94 9.11
C PHE A 24 -6.77 2.42 9.03
N THR A 25 -7.39 1.75 9.99
CA THR A 25 -7.87 0.37 9.81
C THR A 25 -9.17 0.38 9.02
N SER A 26 -9.54 -0.76 8.41
CA SER A 26 -10.67 -0.78 7.48
C SER A 26 -12.00 -0.40 8.14
N ASP A 27 -12.18 -0.72 9.42
CA ASP A 27 -13.35 -0.42 10.26
C ASP A 27 -13.40 1.01 10.82
N LEU A 28 -12.27 1.71 10.85
CA LEU A 28 -12.17 3.10 11.33
C LEU A 28 -12.13 4.14 10.21
N LEU A 29 -12.35 3.71 8.96
CA LEU A 29 -12.50 4.64 7.84
C LEU A 29 -13.67 5.62 8.09
N PRO A 30 -13.49 6.92 7.82
CA PRO A 30 -14.56 7.88 7.99
C PRO A 30 -15.68 7.62 6.99
N LYS A 31 -16.92 7.97 7.35
CA LYS A 31 -18.07 7.81 6.43
C LYS A 31 -17.92 8.66 5.16
N SER A 32 -17.36 9.86 5.29
CA SER A 32 -17.07 10.78 4.19
C SER A 32 -15.59 11.14 4.16
N ARG A 33 -15.02 11.25 2.96
CA ARG A 33 -13.64 11.72 2.77
C ARG A 33 -13.47 13.22 2.99
N GLY A 34 -14.55 14.00 3.02
CA GLY A 34 -14.48 15.46 3.12
C GLY A 34 -13.58 16.09 2.05
N TYR A 35 -12.67 16.97 2.46
CA TYR A 35 -11.71 17.62 1.56
C TYR A 35 -10.45 16.79 1.30
N TYR A 36 -10.26 15.67 2.00
CA TYR A 36 -9.09 14.81 1.84
C TYR A 36 -9.14 14.03 0.52
N ARG A 37 -7.95 13.68 0.04
CA ARG A 37 -7.74 13.04 -1.26
C ARG A 37 -6.90 11.79 -1.17
N SER A 38 -6.09 11.59 -0.15
CA SER A 38 -5.25 10.40 -0.03
C SER A 38 -5.39 9.75 1.34
N PHE A 39 -5.44 8.44 1.36
CA PHE A 39 -5.55 7.62 2.56
C PHE A 39 -4.66 6.39 2.43
N ILE A 40 -4.11 5.92 3.54
CA ILE A 40 -3.51 4.59 3.63
C ILE A 40 -4.38 3.76 4.57
N VAL A 41 -4.73 2.55 4.16
CA VAL A 41 -5.75 1.75 4.84
C VAL A 41 -5.25 0.33 5.05
N SER A 42 -5.37 -0.16 6.28
CA SER A 42 -5.13 -1.56 6.58
C SER A 42 -6.35 -2.41 6.21
N THR A 43 -6.15 -3.63 5.71
CA THR A 43 -7.24 -4.59 5.46
C THR A 43 -7.99 -4.98 6.73
N ASP A 44 -7.29 -5.04 7.86
CA ASP A 44 -7.87 -5.63 9.05
C ASP A 44 -8.63 -4.61 9.92
N PRO A 45 -9.57 -5.10 10.75
CA PRO A 45 -10.19 -4.32 11.81
C PRO A 45 -9.16 -3.82 12.84
N TYR A 46 -9.50 -2.79 13.60
CA TYR A 46 -8.58 -2.12 14.53
C TYR A 46 -8.06 -3.03 15.65
N LEU A 47 -8.86 -4.02 16.06
CA LEU A 47 -8.48 -5.00 17.10
C LEU A 47 -7.48 -6.04 16.61
N GLU A 48 -7.28 -6.13 15.29
CA GLU A 48 -6.35 -7.05 14.66
C GLU A 48 -5.04 -6.35 14.31
N LYS A 49 -3.95 -7.11 14.30
CA LYS A 49 -2.62 -6.59 13.98
C LYS A 49 -2.54 -6.35 12.46
N GLY A 50 -2.95 -5.15 12.02
CA GLY A 50 -3.02 -4.70 10.62
C GLY A 50 -2.08 -5.40 9.64
N THR A 51 -2.62 -6.37 8.90
CA THR A 51 -1.85 -7.35 8.11
C THR A 51 -1.46 -6.85 6.74
N HIS A 52 -2.17 -5.91 6.14
CA HIS A 52 -1.83 -5.46 4.80
C HIS A 52 -2.23 -4.00 4.58
N TRP A 53 -1.34 -3.22 3.97
CA TRP A 53 -1.54 -1.80 3.70
C TRP A 53 -1.88 -1.56 2.23
N GLN A 54 -2.92 -0.76 1.99
CA GLN A 54 -3.39 -0.34 0.67
C GLN A 54 -3.48 1.19 0.63
N ALA A 55 -3.43 1.79 -0.56
CA ALA A 55 -3.59 3.22 -0.72
C ALA A 55 -4.87 3.55 -1.49
N VAL A 56 -5.55 4.62 -1.08
CA VAL A 56 -6.74 5.16 -1.73
C VAL A 56 -6.47 6.59 -2.10
N TYR A 57 -6.70 6.96 -3.36
CA TYR A 57 -6.56 8.33 -3.83
C TYR A 57 -7.80 8.79 -4.59
N PHE A 58 -8.28 10.00 -4.31
CA PHE A 58 -9.39 10.65 -4.99
C PHE A 58 -8.89 11.86 -5.78
N ASP A 59 -9.22 11.89 -7.07
CA ASP A 59 -8.92 13.04 -7.91
C ASP A 59 -9.93 14.19 -7.72
N ASN A 60 -9.74 15.29 -8.46
CA ASN A 60 -10.64 16.44 -8.40
C ASN A 60 -12.04 16.16 -9.01
N LYS A 61 -12.19 15.09 -9.78
CA LYS A 61 -13.42 14.69 -10.47
C LYS A 61 -14.14 13.56 -9.73
N ALA A 62 -13.80 13.33 -8.46
CA ALA A 62 -14.31 12.23 -7.65
C ALA A 62 -14.05 10.84 -8.26
N LYS A 63 -13.00 10.68 -9.07
CA LYS A 63 -12.47 9.38 -9.46
C LYS A 63 -11.56 8.85 -8.36
N CYS A 64 -11.77 7.60 -7.99
CA CYS A 64 -10.89 6.89 -7.06
C CYS A 64 -9.84 6.08 -7.84
N THR A 65 -8.59 6.18 -7.44
CA THR A 65 -7.54 5.21 -7.77
C THR A 65 -7.21 4.44 -6.50
N PHE A 66 -7.53 3.15 -6.52
CA PHE A 66 -7.21 2.21 -5.47
C PHE A 66 -5.91 1.49 -5.80
N PHE A 67 -5.05 1.31 -4.80
CA PHE A 67 -3.79 0.61 -4.95
C PHE A 67 -3.65 -0.51 -3.92
N CYS A 68 -3.32 -1.70 -4.42
CA CYS A 68 -2.88 -2.84 -3.65
C CYS A 68 -1.62 -3.42 -4.30
N SER A 69 -0.54 -3.63 -3.54
CA SER A 69 0.71 -4.19 -4.09
C SER A 69 0.56 -5.63 -4.61
N TYR A 70 -0.48 -6.34 -4.22
CA TYR A 70 -0.86 -7.66 -4.73
C TYR A 70 -1.90 -7.61 -5.86
N GLY A 71 -2.26 -6.42 -6.36
CA GLY A 71 -3.18 -6.26 -7.48
C GLY A 71 -4.63 -6.66 -7.18
N THR A 72 -5.01 -6.78 -5.91
CA THR A 72 -6.35 -7.24 -5.53
C THR A 72 -7.38 -6.11 -5.65
N TYR A 73 -8.62 -6.49 -5.94
CA TYR A 73 -9.77 -5.59 -5.87
C TYR A 73 -10.11 -5.22 -4.42
N PRO A 74 -10.53 -3.98 -4.10
CA PRO A 74 -10.91 -3.61 -2.74
C PRO A 74 -12.19 -4.33 -2.30
N MET A 75 -12.26 -4.71 -1.02
CA MET A 75 -13.40 -5.44 -0.46
C MET A 75 -13.87 -4.80 0.86
N GLY A 76 -15.05 -5.22 1.34
CA GLY A 76 -15.58 -4.85 2.66
C GLY A 76 -15.71 -3.35 2.88
N ASN A 77 -15.26 -2.88 4.05
CA ASN A 77 -15.38 -1.48 4.45
C ASN A 77 -14.59 -0.53 3.53
N ILE A 78 -13.46 -0.98 2.96
CA ILE A 78 -12.66 -0.19 2.03
C ILE A 78 -13.45 0.06 0.74
N LYS A 79 -14.06 -1.00 0.19
CA LYS A 79 -14.92 -0.86 -0.99
C LYS A 79 -16.12 0.05 -0.72
N LYS A 80 -16.79 -0.14 0.41
CA LYS A 80 -17.92 0.71 0.83
C LYS A 80 -17.51 2.18 0.95
N PHE A 81 -16.34 2.45 1.53
CA PHE A 81 -15.80 3.80 1.61
C PHE A 81 -15.55 4.42 0.23
N ILE A 82 -14.97 3.67 -0.70
CA ILE A 82 -14.73 4.14 -2.07
C ILE A 82 -16.06 4.43 -2.78
N ASP A 83 -17.03 3.52 -2.70
CA ASP A 83 -18.34 3.67 -3.36
C ASP A 83 -19.10 4.90 -2.86
N ASN A 84 -19.03 5.18 -1.56
CA ASN A 84 -19.68 6.34 -0.96
C ASN A 84 -19.02 7.68 -1.33
N ASN A 85 -17.79 7.66 -1.86
CA ASN A 85 -16.96 8.86 -2.01
C ASN A 85 -16.39 9.07 -3.42
N SER A 86 -16.77 8.21 -4.37
CA SER A 86 -16.35 8.29 -5.78
C SER A 86 -17.47 7.94 -6.74
N THR A 87 -17.39 8.47 -7.96
CA THR A 87 -18.31 8.14 -9.07
C THR A 87 -17.78 7.00 -9.94
N GLN A 88 -16.48 6.75 -9.88
CA GLN A 88 -15.77 5.72 -10.62
C GLN A 88 -14.50 5.33 -9.87
N MET A 89 -14.08 4.09 -10.05
CA MET A 89 -12.88 3.54 -9.42
C MET A 89 -12.02 2.82 -10.46
N GLU A 90 -10.72 3.07 -10.39
CA GLU A 90 -9.68 2.27 -11.03
C GLU A 90 -8.81 1.59 -9.98
N TRP A 91 -8.22 0.46 -10.33
CA TRP A 91 -7.25 -0.23 -9.50
C TRP A 91 -6.16 -0.86 -10.36
N ASN A 92 -5.01 -1.13 -9.77
CA ASN A 92 -4.01 -1.98 -10.40
C ASN A 92 -4.39 -3.45 -10.24
N SER A 93 -4.44 -4.21 -11.33
CA SER A 93 -4.58 -5.68 -11.31
C SER A 93 -3.24 -6.41 -11.23
N LYS A 94 -2.15 -5.66 -11.37
CA LYS A 94 -0.76 -6.14 -11.42
C LYS A 94 -0.26 -6.45 -10.01
N ILE A 95 0.32 -7.63 -9.82
CA ILE A 95 1.11 -7.97 -8.62
C ILE A 95 2.46 -7.29 -8.76
N LEU A 96 2.84 -6.44 -7.80
CA LEU A 96 4.06 -5.62 -7.85
C LEU A 96 5.02 -5.90 -6.69
N GLU A 97 4.53 -6.50 -5.61
CA GLU A 97 5.29 -6.97 -4.46
C GLU A 97 5.38 -8.49 -4.46
N HIS A 98 6.51 -9.03 -3.98
CA HIS A 98 6.66 -10.46 -3.85
C HIS A 98 5.68 -11.03 -2.79
N PRO A 99 4.97 -12.14 -3.03
CA PRO A 99 3.96 -12.69 -2.11
C PRO A 99 4.46 -13.08 -0.71
N LYS A 100 5.78 -13.13 -0.51
CA LYS A 100 6.42 -13.49 0.77
C LYS A 100 7.01 -12.31 1.53
N THR A 101 7.03 -11.12 0.93
CA THR A 101 7.59 -9.93 1.57
C THR A 101 6.49 -9.10 2.24
N THR A 102 6.91 -8.10 3.00
CA THR A 102 6.07 -7.27 3.89
C THR A 102 6.18 -5.78 3.53
N SER A 103 6.69 -5.49 2.34
CA SER A 103 7.00 -4.17 1.77
C SER A 103 5.76 -3.34 1.42
N CYS A 104 4.57 -3.94 1.47
CA CYS A 104 3.23 -3.35 1.26
C CYS A 104 3.11 -1.88 1.73
N GLY A 105 3.63 -1.59 2.93
CA GLY A 105 3.60 -0.26 3.54
C GLY A 105 4.47 0.79 2.84
N LEU A 106 5.58 0.42 2.21
CA LEU A 106 6.42 1.35 1.44
C LEU A 106 5.86 1.63 0.04
N PHE A 107 5.16 0.66 -0.55
CA PHE A 107 4.49 0.88 -1.83
C PHE A 107 3.39 1.95 -1.70
N CYS A 108 2.60 1.95 -0.62
CA CYS A 108 1.53 2.92 -0.40
C CYS A 108 1.97 4.40 -0.59
N PRO A 109 2.95 4.94 0.16
CA PRO A 109 3.42 6.31 0.00
C PRO A 109 4.11 6.54 -1.36
N TYR A 110 4.79 5.53 -1.93
CA TYR A 110 5.34 5.62 -3.29
C TYR A 110 4.25 5.88 -4.33
N PHE A 111 3.13 5.15 -4.24
CA PHE A 111 1.97 5.31 -5.12
C PHE A 111 1.28 6.66 -4.92
N LEU A 112 1.03 7.06 -3.67
CA LEU A 112 0.43 8.36 -3.37
C LEU A 112 1.29 9.52 -3.89
N TRP A 113 2.61 9.42 -3.80
CA TRP A 113 3.52 10.44 -4.32
C TRP A 113 3.37 10.64 -5.83
N HIS A 114 3.25 9.56 -6.59
CA HIS A 114 3.06 9.62 -8.04
C HIS A 114 1.68 10.17 -8.41
N LEU A 115 0.61 9.64 -7.80
CA LEU A 115 -0.77 10.02 -8.11
C LEU A 115 -1.08 11.49 -7.75
N THR A 116 -0.56 11.98 -6.63
CA THR A 116 -0.74 13.39 -6.22
C THR A 116 -0.06 14.38 -7.18
N ARG A 117 0.86 13.91 -8.02
CA ARG A 117 1.58 14.68 -9.05
C ARG A 117 1.08 14.40 -10.46
N GLY A 118 0.02 13.61 -10.62
CA GLY A 118 -0.50 13.22 -11.94
C GLY A 118 0.45 12.33 -12.75
N LEU A 119 1.38 11.63 -12.08
CA LEU A 119 2.33 10.74 -12.72
C LEU A 119 1.78 9.32 -12.80
N SER A 120 2.05 8.65 -13.91
CA SER A 120 1.76 7.21 -14.04
C SER A 120 2.69 6.38 -13.14
N ILE A 121 2.21 5.21 -12.71
CA ILE A 121 2.98 4.25 -11.90
C ILE A 121 3.58 3.12 -12.78
N ASP A 122 3.54 3.25 -14.11
CA ASP A 122 4.03 2.25 -15.08
C ASP A 122 5.52 1.88 -14.95
N ARG A 123 6.29 2.58 -14.11
CA ARG A 123 7.69 2.22 -13.83
C ARG A 123 7.85 0.87 -13.13
N LEU A 124 6.83 0.40 -12.42
CA LEU A 124 6.87 -0.90 -11.72
C LEU A 124 6.44 -2.03 -12.66
N ARG A 125 7.12 -3.19 -12.58
CA ARG A 125 6.94 -4.31 -13.51
C ARG A 125 6.55 -5.60 -12.77
N GLU A 126 5.51 -6.29 -13.22
CA GLU A 126 4.96 -7.50 -12.58
C GLU A 126 6.00 -8.60 -12.37
N ILE A 127 6.85 -8.86 -13.36
CA ILE A 127 7.80 -9.98 -13.33
C ILE A 127 9.07 -9.70 -12.51
N ASN A 128 9.27 -8.47 -12.02
CA ASN A 128 10.51 -8.08 -11.35
C ASN A 128 10.25 -7.49 -9.96
N PHE A 129 9.71 -8.34 -9.07
CA PHE A 129 9.39 -7.96 -7.69
C PHE A 129 10.61 -7.41 -6.94
N CYS A 130 11.76 -8.07 -7.07
CA CYS A 130 13.01 -7.63 -6.46
C CYS A 130 13.37 -6.19 -6.85
N GLU A 131 13.36 -5.88 -8.14
CA GLU A 131 13.70 -4.52 -8.59
C GLU A 131 12.61 -3.52 -8.19
N ASN A 132 11.33 -3.89 -8.20
CA ASN A 132 10.26 -3.01 -7.71
C ASN A 132 10.48 -2.66 -6.24
N GLU A 133 10.75 -3.65 -5.40
CA GLU A 133 11.02 -3.45 -3.97
C GLU A 133 12.27 -2.61 -3.75
N ARG A 134 13.32 -2.83 -4.55
CA ARG A 134 14.54 -2.01 -4.51
C ARG A 134 14.28 -0.56 -4.91
N ILE A 135 13.51 -0.33 -5.98
CA ILE A 135 13.09 1.01 -6.44
C ILE A 135 12.32 1.71 -5.33
N VAL A 136 11.33 1.04 -4.74
CA VAL A 136 10.48 1.61 -3.69
C VAL A 136 11.26 1.89 -2.41
N ALA A 137 12.14 0.97 -1.99
CA ALA A 137 12.99 1.15 -0.81
C ALA A 137 13.97 2.32 -1.01
N ARG A 138 14.64 2.39 -2.17
CA ARG A 138 15.54 3.50 -2.51
C ARG A 138 14.80 4.83 -2.62
N PHE A 139 13.60 4.82 -3.19
CA PHE A 139 12.74 5.98 -3.24
C PHE A 139 12.42 6.48 -1.81
N ALA A 140 12.04 5.57 -0.92
CA ALA A 140 11.73 5.94 0.47
C ALA A 140 12.95 6.50 1.21
N GLN A 141 14.13 5.94 1.02
CA GLN A 141 15.38 6.47 1.60
C GLN A 141 15.71 7.88 1.09
N THR A 142 15.61 8.09 -0.22
CA THR A 142 16.02 9.34 -0.85
C THR A 142 15.00 10.46 -0.66
N GLN A 143 13.71 10.19 -0.86
CA GLN A 143 12.66 11.20 -0.82
C GLN A 143 12.14 11.46 0.60
N PHE A 144 12.11 10.44 1.44
CA PHE A 144 11.61 10.58 2.83
C PHE A 144 12.74 10.62 3.86
N LYS A 145 14.01 10.75 3.41
CA LYS A 145 15.23 10.90 4.24
C LYS A 145 15.37 9.83 5.34
N LEU A 146 14.95 8.61 5.05
CA LEU A 146 15.07 7.49 5.98
C LEU A 146 16.51 6.96 5.94
N THR A 147 17.24 7.08 7.05
CA THR A 147 18.70 6.91 7.08
C THR A 147 19.19 5.45 7.20
N ASN A 148 18.33 4.45 7.44
CA ASN A 148 18.79 3.06 7.60
C ASN A 148 18.04 2.03 6.74
N HIS A 149 18.76 1.38 5.81
CA HIS A 149 18.24 0.39 4.86
C HIS A 149 17.70 -0.88 5.54
N LEU A 150 18.41 -1.42 6.55
CA LEU A 150 17.95 -2.60 7.28
C LEU A 150 16.67 -2.30 8.07
N THR A 151 16.62 -1.17 8.78
CA THR A 151 15.48 -0.80 9.64
C THR A 151 14.18 -0.62 8.84
N LEU A 152 14.24 -0.27 7.56
CA LEU A 152 13.04 -0.08 6.72
C LEU A 152 12.34 -1.37 6.30
N LEU A 153 13.11 -2.44 6.13
CA LEU A 153 12.63 -3.77 5.76
C LEU A 153 12.50 -4.69 6.98
N THR A 154 13.01 -4.31 8.16
CA THR A 154 13.01 -5.17 9.36
C THR A 154 12.45 -4.54 10.64
N SER A 155 12.21 -3.22 10.72
CA SER A 155 11.66 -2.66 11.97
C SER A 155 10.18 -2.96 12.11
N ASN A 156 9.86 -3.86 13.05
CA ASN A 156 8.53 -4.15 13.59
C ASN A 156 7.41 -4.17 12.54
N GLN A 157 7.67 -4.86 11.43
CA GLN A 157 6.75 -4.89 10.29
C GLN A 157 5.55 -5.78 10.65
N GLN A 158 4.44 -5.18 11.06
CA GLN A 158 3.19 -5.90 11.40
C GLN A 158 2.40 -6.42 10.17
N CYS A 159 2.91 -6.25 8.94
CA CYS A 159 2.23 -6.70 7.70
C CYS A 159 2.47 -8.22 7.54
N LYS A 160 1.42 -8.99 7.23
CA LYS A 160 1.53 -10.38 6.76
C LYS A 160 1.70 -10.38 5.26
N SER A 161 2.57 -11.25 4.77
CA SER A 161 2.73 -11.45 3.33
C SER A 161 1.51 -12.16 2.73
N LEU A 162 1.29 -12.02 1.43
CA LEU A 162 0.16 -12.65 0.73
C LEU A 162 0.09 -14.17 0.98
N GLN A 163 1.24 -14.86 0.98
CA GLN A 163 1.27 -16.30 1.22
C GLN A 163 0.71 -16.66 2.60
N ILE A 164 1.07 -15.90 3.64
CA ILE A 164 0.58 -16.12 5.01
C ILE A 164 -0.93 -15.85 5.06
N MET A 165 -1.38 -14.73 4.48
CA MET A 165 -2.81 -14.37 4.43
C MET A 165 -3.66 -15.41 3.69
N MET A 166 -3.12 -16.06 2.65
CA MET A 166 -3.80 -17.13 1.92
C MET A 166 -3.86 -18.44 2.74
N SER A 167 -2.78 -18.80 3.43
CA SER A 167 -2.73 -20.02 4.26
C SER A 167 -3.68 -19.99 5.46
N GLU A 168 -3.95 -18.81 6.02
CA GLU A 168 -4.88 -18.65 7.14
C GLU A 168 -6.35 -18.71 6.69
N LYS A 169 -6.64 -18.48 5.40
CA LYS A 169 -8.00 -18.43 4.85
C LYS A 169 -8.46 -19.72 4.17
N ILE A 170 -7.57 -20.61 3.72
CA ILE A 170 -7.94 -21.80 2.91
C ILE A 170 -7.01 -23.00 3.20
N LYS A 171 -7.58 -24.16 3.54
CA LYS A 171 -6.93 -25.49 3.36
C LYS A 171 -6.71 -25.74 1.85
N VAL A 172 -5.50 -25.41 1.41
CA VAL A 172 -4.73 -25.87 0.23
C VAL A 172 -5.48 -26.12 -1.09
N ARG A 173 -5.17 -25.31 -2.12
CA ARG A 173 -4.76 -25.82 -3.43
C ARG A 173 -3.53 -25.05 -3.91
N ASP A 174 -2.51 -25.82 -4.28
CA ASP A 174 -1.14 -25.38 -4.52
C ASP A 174 -1.00 -24.43 -5.72
N ILE A 175 -0.34 -23.30 -5.48
CA ILE A 175 0.26 -22.47 -6.53
C ILE A 175 1.77 -22.62 -6.39
N SER A 176 2.38 -23.37 -7.30
CA SER A 176 3.83 -23.54 -7.41
C SER A 176 4.45 -22.26 -8.00
N ILE A 177 4.99 -21.39 -7.13
CA ILE A 177 5.82 -20.25 -7.53
C ILE A 177 7.28 -20.63 -7.26
N THR A 178 8.07 -20.71 -8.33
CA THR A 178 9.52 -20.94 -8.30
C THR A 178 10.23 -19.86 -7.50
N THR A 179 10.95 -20.26 -6.46
CA THR A 179 11.69 -19.38 -5.55
C THR A 179 13.07 -19.06 -6.10
N SER A 180 13.25 -17.90 -6.72
CA SER A 180 14.54 -17.22 -6.70
C SER A 180 14.49 -16.18 -5.58
N GLY A 181 15.13 -16.50 -4.45
CA GLY A 181 15.18 -15.61 -3.29
C GLY A 181 15.82 -14.27 -3.64
N CYS A 182 15.19 -13.19 -3.21
CA CYS A 182 15.78 -11.86 -3.26
C CYS A 182 16.83 -11.75 -2.15
N GLU A 183 18.07 -12.17 -2.41
CA GLU A 183 19.18 -11.90 -1.51
C GLU A 183 19.61 -10.44 -1.67
N PHE A 184 19.31 -9.63 -0.66
CA PHE A 184 19.83 -8.27 -0.54
C PHE A 184 21.32 -8.36 -0.15
N ARG A 185 22.22 -8.22 -1.13
CA ARG A 185 23.66 -7.96 -0.90
C ARG A 185 23.96 -6.47 -0.99
#